data_AF-A0A964AM47-F1
#
_entry.id   AF-A0A964AM47-F1
#
_cell.length_a   1.000
_cell.length_b   1.000
_cell.length_c   1.000
_cell.angle_alpha   90.00
_cell.angle_beta   90.00
_cell.angle_gamma   90.00
#
_symmetry.space_group_name_H-M   'P 1'
#
loop_
_entity.id
_entity.type
_entity.pdbx_description
1 polymer ?
#
loop_
_entity_poly.entity_id
_entity_poly.type
_entity_poly.pdbx_seq_one_letter_code
_entity_poly.pdbx_strand_id
1 'polypeptide(L)'
;MNKSFAIAGMLLLSACDCYSNRFPGSCATEDPTSSTPADDSASCDALAAEALTVLSTHCAGCHANGRAEGGFDYLLDVDKLVELNKVRSGDPEGSALFNRMASGSMPPYGEGPSDAEIEAVRGWIACGVDAAAPERAFVPNETVFSWMAEDLRGIQEPERIYIRYISLVHLWNAGVAEGRLDTYRAGLAKLLNHLSWMPRITNPTPVDADALLYRIDLRDYRWQATTEDPVDAWETVVARDPYAFAYDDADFRFVVENTAARQPLLHADWLVAAVAVPPLYHRVLDLPARQADFLTLFGVDQAQNVADAVVDRMGFQQSGVSDNNRVIERHDADYGYCWTSYDFGGNGGAQNILADPLGFRPDGGELFCSLPNHLQAYLLANAAGDRLDVGPDHIVYDNLHDREVVNGLGCMTCHTRGILPKDDQVLPYVLDNEHLFTPQELERITLLYPPNDEGRALQAADQASFLEALDLTGAPQAYETEQVFALSEAFADDLDLARAAAEVGLTPEELEDRIPYFSDDVKRELNNLLSPGGTVQRGIFLGLAREVICVVEGAADSDGACLDVEGACGAAGVACLEGQGCVSAHEADAGACVRCAVLGGASVSLDLDGQGC
;
A
#
# COMPACT_ATOMS: atom_id res chain seq x y z
N MET A 1 -19.51 44.21 2.35
CA MET A 1 -20.26 45.47 2.56
C MET A 1 -21.37 45.58 1.53
N ASN A 2 -22.60 45.67 2.03
CA ASN A 2 -23.93 45.66 1.39
C ASN A 2 -24.11 46.32 0.01
N LYS A 3 -24.93 45.69 -0.86
CA LYS A 3 -26.35 46.07 -1.06
C LYS A 3 -27.17 45.05 -1.88
N SER A 4 -28.38 44.83 -1.38
CA SER A 4 -29.55 44.01 -1.74
C SER A 4 -30.08 44.08 -3.18
N PHE A 5 -30.81 43.05 -3.67
CA PHE A 5 -32.30 42.94 -3.62
C PHE A 5 -32.90 41.72 -4.39
N ALA A 6 -33.95 41.10 -3.79
CA ALA A 6 -35.20 40.54 -4.38
C ALA A 6 -35.14 39.35 -5.37
N ILE A 7 -36.04 38.33 -5.40
CA ILE A 7 -37.36 38.00 -4.81
C ILE A 7 -37.51 36.45 -4.85
N ALA A 8 -38.26 35.87 -3.90
CA ALA A 8 -38.51 34.44 -3.73
C ALA A 8 -40.00 34.03 -3.88
N GLY A 9 -40.24 32.72 -4.09
CA GLY A 9 -41.53 31.99 -3.92
C GLY A 9 -41.80 31.00 -5.07
N MET A 10 -41.52 29.67 -5.02
CA MET A 10 -42.07 28.57 -4.17
C MET A 10 -43.61 28.40 -4.39
N LEU A 11 -44.22 27.29 -4.82
CA LEU A 11 -44.22 25.88 -4.38
C LEU A 11 -45.04 24.98 -5.37
N LEU A 12 -44.55 23.76 -5.67
CA LEU A 12 -45.14 22.40 -5.59
C LEU A 12 -46.43 21.88 -6.30
N LEU A 13 -46.32 20.59 -6.70
CA LEU A 13 -47.30 19.46 -6.89
C LEU A 13 -48.04 19.37 -8.25
N SER A 14 -47.81 18.35 -9.11
CA SER A 14 -48.05 16.89 -9.05
C SER A 14 -49.38 16.47 -9.70
N ALA A 15 -49.32 15.64 -10.76
CA ALA A 15 -50.07 14.39 -10.94
C ALA A 15 -50.22 13.99 -12.43
N CYS A 16 -49.97 12.70 -12.69
CA CYS A 16 -50.23 11.95 -13.93
C CYS A 16 -51.71 11.94 -14.34
N ASP A 17 -51.96 11.75 -15.64
CA ASP A 17 -53.06 10.89 -16.09
C ASP A 17 -52.76 10.29 -17.49
N CYS A 18 -52.83 8.97 -17.57
CA CYS A 18 -52.78 8.16 -18.78
C CYS A 18 -54.19 8.07 -19.39
N TYR A 19 -54.37 8.16 -20.72
CA TYR A 19 -55.49 7.47 -21.39
C TYR A 19 -55.25 7.25 -22.91
N SER A 20 -55.93 6.22 -23.41
CA SER A 20 -55.63 5.34 -24.55
C SER A 20 -56.14 5.74 -25.96
N ASN A 21 -55.51 5.14 -26.99
CA ASN A 21 -56.06 4.54 -28.24
C ASN A 21 -56.84 5.37 -29.29
N ARG A 22 -56.26 5.51 -30.51
CA ARG A 22 -56.74 4.96 -31.83
C ARG A 22 -56.09 5.66 -33.07
N PHE A 23 -55.60 4.82 -34.00
CA PHE A 23 -55.08 5.00 -35.39
C PHE A 23 -55.82 5.99 -36.34
N PRO A 24 -55.36 6.24 -37.61
CA PRO A 24 -54.02 6.11 -38.25
C PRO A 24 -53.60 7.38 -39.06
N GLY A 25 -52.31 7.51 -39.43
CA GLY A 25 -51.87 8.54 -40.37
C GLY A 25 -50.44 8.34 -40.87
N SER A 26 -50.30 7.96 -42.14
CA SER A 26 -49.05 7.71 -42.86
C SER A 26 -48.07 8.88 -42.81
N CYS A 27 -46.76 8.60 -42.78
CA CYS A 27 -45.73 9.32 -43.56
C CYS A 27 -44.44 8.47 -43.64
N ALA A 28 -43.74 8.63 -44.75
CA ALA A 28 -42.69 7.80 -45.30
C ALA A 28 -41.42 7.68 -44.44
N THR A 29 -40.79 6.51 -44.51
CA THR A 29 -39.41 6.24 -44.07
C THR A 29 -38.47 6.43 -45.26
N GLU A 30 -37.58 7.42 -45.20
CA GLU A 30 -36.32 7.42 -45.94
C GLU A 30 -35.26 6.75 -45.05
N ASP A 31 -34.60 5.74 -45.58
CA ASP A 31 -33.42 5.08 -44.99
C ASP A 31 -32.24 6.06 -44.91
N PRO A 32 -31.57 6.20 -43.76
CA PRO A 32 -30.17 6.56 -43.71
C PRO A 32 -29.31 5.30 -43.59
N THR A 33 -28.55 5.08 -44.65
CA THR A 33 -27.32 4.29 -44.77
C THR A 33 -26.63 3.88 -43.47
N SER A 34 -26.39 2.57 -43.37
CA SER A 34 -25.44 1.91 -42.48
C SER A 34 -24.01 2.46 -42.64
N SER A 35 -23.42 2.97 -41.56
CA SER A 35 -21.97 3.09 -41.41
C SER A 35 -21.42 1.85 -40.66
N THR A 36 -20.33 1.33 -41.18
CA THR A 36 -19.56 0.16 -40.71
C THR A 36 -18.55 0.62 -39.64
N PRO A 37 -18.16 -0.21 -38.64
CA PRO A 37 -17.35 0.20 -37.48
C PRO A 37 -15.83 0.32 -37.77
N ALA A 38 -15.44 1.02 -38.84
CA ALA A 38 -14.04 1.20 -39.24
C ALA A 38 -13.47 2.59 -38.89
N ASP A 39 -14.21 3.43 -38.16
CA ASP A 39 -13.89 4.85 -37.96
C ASP A 39 -13.17 5.13 -36.62
N ASP A 40 -13.34 4.27 -35.61
CA ASP A 40 -12.82 4.55 -34.26
C ASP A 40 -11.31 4.26 -34.14
N SER A 41 -10.80 3.14 -34.69
CA SER A 41 -9.37 2.78 -34.59
C SER A 41 -8.45 3.70 -35.40
N ALA A 42 -8.89 4.14 -36.59
CA ALA A 42 -8.15 5.08 -37.42
C ALA A 42 -8.04 6.48 -36.77
N SER A 43 -8.97 6.82 -35.88
CA SER A 43 -8.93 8.07 -35.10
C SER A 43 -7.95 7.99 -33.93
N CYS A 44 -7.86 6.83 -33.26
CA CYS A 44 -6.94 6.60 -32.16
C CYS A 44 -5.47 6.52 -32.62
N ASP A 45 -5.19 5.90 -33.77
CA ASP A 45 -3.84 5.90 -34.36
C ASP A 45 -3.34 7.32 -34.67
N ALA A 46 -4.25 8.19 -35.15
CA ALA A 46 -3.94 9.59 -35.43
C ALA A 46 -3.63 10.36 -34.13
N LEU A 47 -4.44 10.15 -33.08
CA LEU A 47 -4.22 10.72 -31.76
C LEU A 47 -2.89 10.25 -31.14
N ALA A 48 -2.53 8.97 -31.29
CA ALA A 48 -1.26 8.43 -30.83
C ALA A 48 -0.05 9.09 -31.54
N ALA A 49 -0.13 9.26 -32.86
CA ALA A 49 0.91 9.93 -33.62
C ALA A 49 1.04 11.42 -33.25
N GLU A 50 -0.09 12.09 -33.01
CA GLU A 50 -0.12 13.48 -32.55
C GLU A 50 0.45 13.62 -31.13
N ALA A 51 0.03 12.76 -30.20
CA ALA A 51 0.56 12.73 -28.84
C ALA A 51 2.08 12.51 -28.81
N LEU A 52 2.60 11.52 -29.54
CA LEU A 52 4.05 11.30 -29.65
C LEU A 52 4.80 12.51 -30.24
N THR A 53 4.17 13.23 -31.17
CA THR A 53 4.73 14.47 -31.73
C THR A 53 4.80 15.56 -30.66
N VAL A 54 3.75 15.72 -29.85
CA VAL A 54 3.70 16.66 -28.73
C VAL A 54 4.79 16.34 -27.70
N LEU A 55 4.88 15.08 -27.25
CA LEU A 55 5.90 14.64 -26.29
C LEU A 55 7.32 14.84 -26.83
N SER A 56 7.55 14.54 -28.11
CA SER A 56 8.85 14.75 -28.77
C SER A 56 9.22 16.22 -28.89
N THR A 57 8.25 17.10 -29.14
CA THR A 57 8.50 18.52 -29.42
C THR A 57 8.76 19.31 -28.15
N HIS A 58 7.92 19.13 -27.13
CA HIS A 58 7.94 19.98 -25.94
C HIS A 58 8.77 19.42 -24.79
N CYS A 59 8.98 18.10 -24.74
CA CYS A 59 9.42 17.43 -23.52
C CYS A 59 10.69 16.57 -23.70
N ALA A 60 10.88 15.93 -24.86
CA ALA A 60 12.03 15.04 -25.14
C ALA A 60 13.42 15.72 -25.06
N GLY A 61 13.46 17.06 -25.11
CA GLY A 61 14.70 17.82 -24.94
C GLY A 61 15.36 17.66 -23.55
N CYS A 62 14.56 17.35 -22.52
CA CYS A 62 15.02 17.14 -21.14
C CYS A 62 14.68 15.75 -20.61
N HIS A 63 13.72 15.04 -21.23
CA HIS A 63 13.20 13.77 -20.72
C HIS A 63 13.37 12.59 -21.67
N ALA A 64 14.29 12.69 -22.63
CA ALA A 64 14.59 11.61 -23.56
C ALA A 64 16.07 11.61 -23.98
N ASN A 65 16.50 10.54 -24.65
CA ASN A 65 17.84 10.40 -25.25
C ASN A 65 18.98 10.50 -24.22
N GLY A 66 18.80 9.90 -23.04
CA GLY A 66 19.79 9.88 -21.96
C GLY A 66 19.88 11.18 -21.16
N ARG A 67 18.90 12.08 -21.32
CA ARG A 67 18.66 13.24 -20.46
C ARG A 67 17.54 12.88 -19.50
N ALA A 68 17.87 12.87 -18.21
CA ALA A 68 17.07 12.35 -17.11
C ALA A 68 16.75 13.46 -16.10
N GLU A 69 16.33 14.62 -16.58
CA GLU A 69 15.98 15.73 -15.72
C GLU A 69 14.83 15.31 -14.79
N GLY A 70 15.05 15.42 -13.48
CA GLY A 70 14.09 14.89 -12.50
C GLY A 70 14.03 13.35 -12.43
N GLY A 71 15.02 12.65 -12.97
CA GLY A 71 15.08 11.18 -13.00
C GLY A 71 14.46 10.54 -14.25
N PHE A 72 13.77 11.33 -15.09
CA PHE A 72 12.86 10.86 -16.13
C PHE A 72 13.47 11.03 -17.54
N ASP A 73 13.94 9.93 -18.15
CA ASP A 73 14.62 9.91 -19.47
C ASP A 73 13.95 9.03 -20.55
N TYR A 74 12.79 8.48 -20.24
CA TYR A 74 12.10 7.49 -21.07
C TYR A 74 10.75 7.99 -21.60
N LEU A 75 10.57 9.30 -21.71
CA LEU A 75 9.30 9.90 -22.14
C LEU A 75 8.74 9.32 -23.46
N LEU A 76 9.62 8.94 -24.39
CA LEU A 76 9.21 8.43 -25.70
C LEU A 76 9.06 6.91 -25.74
N ASP A 77 9.32 6.24 -24.63
CA ASP A 77 9.13 4.81 -24.45
C ASP A 77 7.72 4.61 -23.89
N VAL A 78 6.75 4.45 -24.79
CA VAL A 78 5.32 4.31 -24.45
C VAL A 78 5.10 3.11 -23.52
N ASP A 79 5.79 2.01 -23.79
CA ASP A 79 5.77 0.83 -22.95
C ASP A 79 6.22 1.20 -21.54
N LYS A 80 7.32 1.95 -21.37
CA LYS A 80 7.76 2.44 -20.05
C LYS A 80 6.84 3.47 -19.42
N LEU A 81 6.18 4.33 -20.20
CA LEU A 81 5.22 5.30 -19.66
C LEU A 81 4.03 4.61 -19.02
N VAL A 82 3.50 3.58 -19.68
CA VAL A 82 2.44 2.72 -19.15
C VAL A 82 3.01 1.88 -18.01
N GLU A 83 4.16 1.23 -18.25
CA GLU A 83 4.85 0.40 -17.27
C GLU A 83 5.08 1.18 -16.00
N LEU A 84 5.41 2.48 -15.99
CA LEU A 84 5.72 3.29 -14.79
C LEU A 84 4.56 4.18 -14.33
N ASN A 85 3.31 3.90 -14.76
CA ASN A 85 2.08 4.63 -14.40
C ASN A 85 2.15 6.14 -14.64
N LYS A 86 3.02 6.57 -15.58
CA LYS A 86 2.99 7.95 -16.07
C LYS A 86 1.79 8.15 -16.97
N VAL A 87 1.38 7.10 -17.66
CA VAL A 87 0.15 7.00 -18.44
C VAL A 87 -0.65 5.79 -17.96
N ARG A 88 -1.89 6.00 -17.55
CA ARG A 88 -2.88 4.95 -17.27
C ARG A 88 -3.76 4.79 -18.51
N SER A 89 -3.65 3.66 -19.20
CA SER A 89 -4.41 3.39 -20.42
C SER A 89 -5.92 3.56 -20.16
N GLY A 90 -6.60 4.38 -20.95
CA GLY A 90 -8.03 4.68 -20.80
C GLY A 90 -8.37 5.71 -19.71
N ASP A 91 -7.42 6.12 -18.87
CA ASP A 91 -7.63 7.05 -17.74
C ASP A 91 -6.69 8.28 -17.81
N PRO A 92 -7.06 9.32 -18.58
CA PRO A 92 -6.26 10.55 -18.67
C PRO A 92 -6.11 11.27 -17.34
N GLU A 93 -7.18 11.37 -16.55
CA GLU A 93 -7.22 12.11 -15.29
C GLU A 93 -6.37 11.44 -14.19
N GLY A 94 -6.26 10.11 -14.19
CA GLY A 94 -5.32 9.39 -13.33
C GLY A 94 -3.88 9.36 -13.84
N SER A 95 -3.61 9.85 -15.06
CA SER A 95 -2.28 9.84 -15.65
C SER A 95 -1.40 11.00 -15.18
N ALA A 96 -0.31 10.70 -14.47
CA ALA A 96 0.61 11.71 -13.95
C ALA A 96 1.23 12.58 -15.06
N LEU A 97 1.52 12.00 -16.23
CA LEU A 97 2.02 12.73 -17.40
C LEU A 97 1.03 13.81 -17.84
N PHE A 98 -0.26 13.42 -17.98
CA PHE A 98 -1.32 14.34 -18.38
C PHE A 98 -1.52 15.45 -17.36
N ASN A 99 -1.58 15.11 -16.06
CA ASN A 99 -1.77 16.09 -14.99
C ASN A 99 -0.65 17.14 -14.92
N ARG A 100 0.61 16.74 -15.16
CA ARG A 100 1.75 17.68 -15.21
C ARG A 100 1.67 18.63 -16.40
N MET A 101 1.20 18.14 -17.55
CA MET A 101 0.94 18.96 -18.75
C MET A 101 -0.24 19.92 -18.55
N ALA A 102 -1.38 19.40 -18.09
CA ALA A 102 -2.63 20.16 -17.90
C ALA A 102 -2.51 21.25 -16.83
N SER A 103 -1.70 21.02 -15.78
CA SER A 103 -1.39 22.03 -14.76
C SER A 103 -0.42 23.13 -15.23
N GLY A 104 0.22 22.95 -16.40
CA GLY A 104 1.27 23.84 -16.89
C GLY A 104 2.58 23.79 -16.07
N SER A 105 2.72 22.80 -15.17
CA SER A 105 3.93 22.63 -14.37
C SER A 105 5.13 22.13 -15.19
N MET A 106 4.86 21.53 -16.36
CA MET A 106 5.85 21.07 -17.32
C MET A 106 5.48 21.57 -18.73
N PRO A 107 6.45 22.07 -19.52
CA PRO A 107 7.86 22.27 -19.17
C PRO A 107 8.07 23.52 -18.27
N PRO A 108 9.05 23.50 -17.33
CA PRO A 108 9.32 24.61 -16.42
C PRO A 108 9.95 25.83 -17.10
N TYR A 109 10.49 25.63 -18.31
CA TYR A 109 11.06 26.64 -19.17
C TYR A 109 10.93 26.19 -20.63
N GLY A 110 10.68 27.14 -21.52
CA GLY A 110 10.38 26.87 -22.93
C GLY A 110 8.90 27.10 -23.26
N GLU A 111 8.54 26.88 -24.52
CA GLU A 111 7.16 26.95 -24.98
C GLU A 111 6.48 25.60 -24.71
N GLY A 112 5.49 25.59 -23.83
CA GLY A 112 4.69 24.40 -23.51
C GLY A 112 3.69 24.05 -24.63
N PRO A 113 3.10 22.86 -24.56
CA PRO A 113 2.05 22.44 -25.49
C PRO A 113 0.82 23.37 -25.38
N SER A 114 0.13 23.58 -26.49
CA SER A 114 -1.13 24.29 -26.57
C SER A 114 -2.30 23.47 -26.01
N ASP A 115 -3.43 24.12 -25.70
CA ASP A 115 -4.65 23.44 -25.21
C ASP A 115 -5.11 22.30 -26.15
N ALA A 116 -4.95 22.47 -27.47
CA ALA A 116 -5.33 21.46 -28.45
C ALA A 116 -4.37 20.25 -28.42
N GLU A 117 -3.07 20.50 -28.23
CA GLU A 117 -2.06 19.44 -28.10
C GLU A 117 -2.21 18.67 -26.78
N ILE A 118 -2.60 19.36 -25.70
CA ILE A 118 -2.96 18.73 -24.43
C ILE A 118 -4.19 17.84 -24.61
N GLU A 119 -5.22 18.30 -25.32
CA GLU A 119 -6.41 17.49 -25.60
C GLU A 119 -6.10 16.29 -26.52
N ALA A 120 -5.15 16.41 -27.46
CA ALA A 120 -4.70 15.28 -28.28
C ALA A 120 -4.03 14.19 -27.43
N VAL A 121 -3.17 14.58 -26.47
CA VAL A 121 -2.58 13.63 -25.50
C VAL A 121 -3.66 13.02 -24.61
N ARG A 122 -4.65 13.81 -24.16
CA ARG A 122 -5.81 13.31 -23.40
C ARG A 122 -6.58 12.26 -24.18
N GLY A 123 -6.88 12.55 -25.44
CA GLY A 123 -7.61 11.66 -26.34
C GLY A 123 -6.85 10.38 -26.67
N TRP A 124 -5.52 10.47 -26.86
CA TRP A 124 -4.67 9.29 -27.01
C TRP A 124 -4.72 8.39 -25.78
N ILE A 125 -4.62 8.95 -24.57
CA ILE A 125 -4.72 8.16 -23.34
C ILE A 125 -6.11 7.53 -23.21
N ALA A 126 -7.17 8.30 -23.49
CA ALA A 126 -8.55 7.81 -23.43
C ALA A 126 -8.85 6.71 -24.46
N CYS A 127 -8.20 6.74 -25.63
CA CYS A 127 -8.30 5.70 -26.66
C CYS A 127 -7.71 4.35 -26.20
N GLY A 128 -6.90 4.35 -25.14
CA GLY A 128 -6.09 3.21 -24.74
C GLY A 128 -4.69 3.32 -25.33
N VAL A 129 -3.69 3.16 -24.48
CA VAL A 129 -2.28 3.14 -24.86
C VAL A 129 -1.81 1.70 -24.77
N ASP A 130 -1.79 1.03 -25.91
CA ASP A 130 -1.34 -0.34 -26.02
C ASP A 130 0.19 -0.39 -25.84
N ALA A 131 0.63 -0.69 -24.62
CA ALA A 131 1.88 -1.41 -24.49
C ALA A 131 1.66 -2.82 -25.07
N ALA A 132 2.54 -3.30 -25.94
CA ALA A 132 2.36 -4.63 -26.52
C ALA A 132 2.33 -5.66 -25.38
N ALA A 133 1.14 -6.22 -25.11
CA ALA A 133 0.99 -7.22 -24.06
C ALA A 133 1.96 -8.37 -24.38
N PRO A 134 2.88 -8.69 -23.47
CA PRO A 134 3.85 -9.74 -23.74
C PRO A 134 3.10 -11.05 -23.99
N GLU A 135 3.38 -11.72 -25.10
CA GLU A 135 2.76 -13.01 -25.45
C GLU A 135 3.20 -14.05 -24.41
N ARG A 136 2.36 -14.24 -23.38
CA ARG A 136 2.63 -15.06 -22.20
C ARG A 136 1.55 -16.11 -22.03
N ALA A 137 1.95 -17.28 -21.58
CA ALA A 137 1.01 -18.32 -21.23
C ALA A 137 0.29 -17.94 -19.93
N PHE A 138 -1.04 -18.08 -19.95
CA PHE A 138 -1.85 -18.00 -18.75
C PHE A 138 -1.46 -19.13 -17.78
N VAL A 139 -1.32 -18.80 -16.50
CA VAL A 139 -0.97 -19.76 -15.44
C VAL A 139 -2.22 -19.99 -14.57
N PRO A 140 -2.86 -21.17 -14.66
CA PRO A 140 -4.06 -21.46 -13.88
C PRO A 140 -3.70 -21.86 -12.44
N ASN A 141 -4.67 -21.74 -11.52
CA ASN A 141 -4.48 -22.01 -10.09
C ASN A 141 -3.92 -23.41 -9.80
N GLU A 142 -4.35 -24.42 -10.54
CA GLU A 142 -3.87 -25.81 -10.39
C GLU A 142 -2.35 -25.91 -10.64
N THR A 143 -1.82 -25.08 -11.54
CA THR A 143 -0.38 -25.02 -11.77
C THR A 143 0.33 -24.43 -10.55
N VAL A 144 -0.18 -23.34 -9.99
CA VAL A 144 0.36 -22.72 -8.77
C VAL A 144 0.33 -23.70 -7.59
N PHE A 145 -0.77 -24.42 -7.40
CA PHE A 145 -0.90 -25.42 -6.34
C PHE A 145 0.09 -26.57 -6.52
N SER A 146 0.28 -27.03 -7.76
CA SER A 146 1.26 -28.08 -8.05
C SER A 146 2.70 -27.64 -7.73
N TRP A 147 3.07 -26.39 -8.04
CA TRP A 147 4.37 -25.82 -7.69
C TRP A 147 4.57 -25.75 -6.18
N MET A 148 3.57 -25.27 -5.42
CA MET A 148 3.61 -25.23 -3.96
C MET A 148 3.79 -26.63 -3.36
N ALA A 149 3.05 -27.62 -3.86
CA ALA A 149 3.12 -28.98 -3.36
C ALA A 149 4.45 -29.66 -3.70
N GLU A 150 4.99 -29.46 -4.91
CA GLU A 150 6.32 -29.96 -5.30
C GLU A 150 7.43 -29.35 -4.44
N ASP A 151 7.40 -28.04 -4.26
CA ASP A 151 8.37 -27.32 -3.42
C ASP A 151 8.32 -27.81 -1.96
N LEU A 152 7.12 -27.91 -1.38
CA LEU A 152 6.93 -28.34 0.01
C LEU A 152 7.39 -29.80 0.24
N ARG A 153 7.25 -30.69 -0.75
CA ARG A 153 7.77 -32.06 -0.68
C ARG A 153 9.30 -32.10 -0.59
N GLY A 154 9.99 -31.09 -1.12
CA GLY A 154 11.43 -30.90 -0.98
C GLY A 154 11.89 -30.45 0.41
N ILE A 155 10.97 -29.97 1.26
CA ILE A 155 11.25 -29.44 2.60
C ILE A 155 11.01 -30.53 3.66
N GLN A 156 11.85 -30.55 4.70
CA GLN A 156 11.74 -31.51 5.80
C GLN A 156 10.42 -31.30 6.56
N GLU A 157 9.73 -32.38 6.91
CA GLU A 157 8.40 -32.33 7.55
C GLU A 157 8.29 -31.37 8.75
N PRO A 158 9.24 -31.31 9.70
CA PRO A 158 9.15 -30.39 10.83
C PRO A 158 9.27 -28.91 10.47
N GLU A 159 9.81 -28.59 9.29
CA GLU A 159 10.00 -27.21 8.83
C GLU A 159 8.80 -26.70 8.05
N ARG A 160 7.99 -27.60 7.46
CA ARG A 160 6.85 -27.25 6.60
C ARG A 160 5.84 -26.32 7.27
N ILE A 161 5.67 -26.43 8.59
CA ILE A 161 4.74 -25.58 9.36
C ILE A 161 5.10 -24.08 9.32
N TYR A 162 6.35 -23.73 9.02
CA TYR A 162 6.82 -22.35 8.91
C TYR A 162 6.76 -21.81 7.48
N ILE A 163 6.37 -22.64 6.51
CA ILE A 163 6.41 -22.28 5.10
C ILE A 163 5.10 -21.61 4.69
N ARG A 164 5.21 -20.50 3.97
CA ARG A 164 4.10 -19.78 3.33
C ARG A 164 4.47 -19.38 1.91
N TYR A 165 3.46 -19.13 1.08
CA TYR A 165 3.61 -18.80 -0.32
C TYR A 165 2.95 -17.48 -0.68
N ILE A 166 3.57 -16.74 -1.60
CA ILE A 166 3.13 -15.43 -2.05
C ILE A 166 3.17 -15.40 -3.57
N SER A 167 2.09 -14.98 -4.22
CA SER A 167 1.90 -15.07 -5.67
C SER A 167 1.81 -13.70 -6.34
N LEU A 168 2.50 -13.56 -7.48
CA LEU A 168 2.36 -12.50 -8.48
C LEU A 168 1.66 -13.03 -9.74
N VAL A 169 1.17 -14.27 -9.73
CA VAL A 169 0.59 -14.93 -10.92
C VAL A 169 -0.61 -14.18 -11.47
N HIS A 170 -1.46 -13.61 -10.61
CA HIS A 170 -2.60 -12.80 -11.05
C HIS A 170 -2.16 -11.51 -11.76
N LEU A 171 -1.05 -10.89 -11.33
CA LEU A 171 -0.48 -9.73 -12.02
C LEU A 171 0.10 -10.11 -13.39
N TRP A 172 0.77 -11.26 -13.45
CA TRP A 172 1.25 -11.83 -14.71
C TRP A 172 0.11 -12.12 -15.68
N ASN A 173 -0.93 -12.81 -15.20
CA ASN A 173 -2.11 -13.17 -15.98
C ASN A 173 -2.91 -11.93 -16.42
N ALA A 174 -2.89 -10.85 -15.63
CA ALA A 174 -3.47 -9.55 -15.99
C ALA A 174 -2.63 -8.77 -17.02
N GLY A 175 -1.48 -9.30 -17.47
CA GLY A 175 -0.67 -8.69 -18.52
C GLY A 175 0.32 -7.63 -18.03
N VAL A 176 0.65 -7.58 -16.73
CA VAL A 176 1.65 -6.64 -16.20
C VAL A 176 3.01 -6.90 -16.86
N ALA A 177 3.63 -5.84 -17.38
CA ALA A 177 4.93 -5.89 -18.05
C ALA A 177 6.07 -6.36 -17.12
N GLU A 178 7.12 -6.98 -17.69
CA GLU A 178 8.20 -7.61 -16.90
C GLU A 178 8.93 -6.64 -15.97
N GLY A 179 9.30 -5.44 -16.44
CA GLY A 179 10.03 -4.49 -15.60
C GLY A 179 9.18 -3.96 -14.43
N ARG A 180 7.85 -3.94 -14.61
CA ARG A 180 6.94 -3.64 -13.50
C ARG A 180 6.82 -4.82 -12.54
N LEU A 181 6.81 -6.06 -13.03
CA LEU A 181 6.92 -7.24 -12.16
C LEU A 181 8.23 -7.23 -11.37
N ASP A 182 9.36 -6.83 -11.96
CA ASP A 182 10.63 -6.66 -11.22
C ASP A 182 10.50 -5.61 -10.11
N THR A 183 9.81 -4.50 -10.38
CA THR A 183 9.49 -3.49 -9.36
C THR A 183 8.66 -4.09 -8.22
N TYR A 184 7.67 -4.94 -8.55
CA TYR A 184 6.83 -5.61 -7.55
C TYR A 184 7.58 -6.67 -6.75
N ARG A 185 8.45 -7.47 -7.38
CA ARG A 185 9.33 -8.43 -6.70
C ARG A 185 10.23 -7.72 -5.69
N ALA A 186 10.81 -6.58 -6.08
CA ALA A 186 11.59 -5.73 -5.19
C ALA A 186 10.75 -5.12 -4.05
N GLY A 187 9.53 -4.65 -4.34
CA GLY A 187 8.60 -4.13 -3.34
C GLY A 187 8.21 -5.17 -2.29
N LEU A 188 7.93 -6.40 -2.73
CA LEU A 188 7.65 -7.53 -1.86
C LEU A 188 8.84 -7.84 -0.93
N ALA A 189 10.04 -8.01 -1.51
CA ALA A 189 11.24 -8.30 -0.73
C ALA A 189 11.57 -7.17 0.26
N LYS A 190 11.45 -5.91 -0.18
CA LYS A 190 11.67 -4.73 0.66
C LYS A 190 10.69 -4.68 1.84
N LEU A 191 9.39 -4.88 1.61
CA LEU A 191 8.40 -4.81 2.68
C LEU A 191 8.58 -5.93 3.70
N LEU A 192 8.75 -7.19 3.26
CA LEU A 192 8.94 -8.31 4.18
C LEU A 192 10.12 -8.07 5.14
N ASN A 193 11.21 -7.47 4.65
CA ASN A 193 12.35 -7.12 5.49
C ASN A 193 12.14 -5.85 6.33
N HIS A 194 11.33 -4.87 5.88
CA HIS A 194 10.89 -3.74 6.73
C HIS A 194 9.99 -4.18 7.89
N LEU A 195 9.42 -5.38 7.81
CA LEU A 195 8.56 -5.98 8.83
C LEU A 195 9.27 -7.07 9.66
N SER A 196 10.61 -7.06 9.66
CA SER A 196 11.43 -8.12 10.25
C SER A 196 12.28 -7.61 11.41
N TRP A 197 12.22 -8.35 12.53
CA TRP A 197 13.13 -8.19 13.66
C TRP A 197 14.38 -9.09 13.55
N MET A 198 14.59 -9.76 12.41
CA MET A 198 15.80 -10.53 12.17
C MET A 198 16.96 -9.62 11.75
N PRO A 199 18.19 -9.83 12.25
CA PRO A 199 19.35 -9.03 11.82
C PRO A 199 19.79 -9.24 10.37
N ARG A 200 19.40 -10.37 9.78
CA ARG A 200 19.78 -10.73 8.41
C ARG A 200 18.62 -10.46 7.46
N ILE A 201 18.88 -9.70 6.41
CA ILE A 201 17.96 -9.56 5.29
C ILE A 201 17.84 -10.91 4.57
N THR A 202 16.59 -11.39 4.46
CA THR A 202 16.28 -12.64 3.79
C THR A 202 15.17 -12.38 2.78
N ASN A 203 15.51 -12.49 1.49
CA ASN A 203 14.54 -12.28 0.42
C ASN A 203 13.69 -13.53 0.20
N PRO A 204 12.43 -13.38 -0.19
CA PRO A 204 11.58 -14.51 -0.54
C PRO A 204 12.21 -15.34 -1.67
N THR A 205 12.09 -16.66 -1.62
CA THR A 205 12.72 -17.56 -2.60
C THR A 205 11.75 -17.84 -3.76
N PRO A 206 12.12 -17.58 -5.02
CA PRO A 206 11.28 -17.97 -6.16
C PRO A 206 11.17 -19.49 -6.25
N VAL A 207 9.96 -19.98 -6.50
CA VAL A 207 9.63 -21.41 -6.61
C VAL A 207 9.60 -21.86 -8.07
N ASP A 208 9.15 -20.99 -8.96
CA ASP A 208 9.08 -21.22 -10.40
C ASP A 208 10.19 -20.47 -11.16
N ALA A 209 10.34 -20.80 -12.44
CA ALA A 209 11.39 -20.24 -13.30
C ALA A 209 11.19 -18.76 -13.66
N ASP A 210 9.92 -18.30 -13.70
CA ASP A 210 9.54 -16.93 -14.04
C ASP A 210 9.41 -16.05 -12.77
N ALA A 211 9.70 -16.62 -11.60
CA ALA A 211 9.70 -15.96 -10.31
C ALA A 211 8.37 -15.24 -10.02
N LEU A 212 7.28 -15.98 -10.21
CA LEU A 212 5.89 -15.54 -9.98
C LEU A 212 5.34 -16.05 -8.65
N LEU A 213 5.80 -17.21 -8.19
CA LEU A 213 5.46 -17.80 -6.91
C LEU A 213 6.69 -17.76 -6.00
N TYR A 214 6.50 -17.25 -4.79
CA TYR A 214 7.55 -17.11 -3.80
C TYR A 214 7.24 -17.93 -2.56
N ARG A 215 8.29 -18.55 -2.01
CA ARG A 215 8.29 -19.17 -0.69
C ARG A 215 8.94 -18.25 0.33
N ILE A 216 8.33 -18.15 1.51
CA ILE A 216 8.95 -17.62 2.72
C ILE A 216 8.96 -18.65 3.84
N ASP A 217 9.92 -18.52 4.76
CA ASP A 217 9.92 -19.18 6.06
C ASP A 217 9.66 -18.12 7.14
N LEU A 218 8.61 -18.29 7.94
CA LEU A 218 8.22 -17.31 8.97
C LEU A 218 9.36 -16.99 9.96
N ARG A 219 10.28 -17.93 10.17
CA ARG A 219 11.42 -17.77 11.10
C ARG A 219 12.46 -16.77 10.60
N ASP A 220 12.54 -16.56 9.28
CA ASP A 220 13.44 -15.57 8.69
C ASP A 220 12.99 -14.11 8.94
N TYR A 221 11.78 -13.92 9.47
CA TYR A 221 11.19 -12.61 9.78
C TYR A 221 10.80 -12.43 11.26
N ARG A 222 10.92 -13.49 12.08
CA ARG A 222 10.31 -13.61 13.42
C ARG A 222 8.78 -13.53 13.42
N TRP A 223 8.15 -14.07 12.38
CA TRP A 223 6.70 -14.07 12.24
C TRP A 223 6.04 -15.32 12.84
N GLN A 224 6.81 -16.33 13.25
CA GLN A 224 6.28 -17.55 13.84
C GLN A 224 5.67 -17.32 15.23
N ALA A 225 4.66 -18.12 15.57
CA ALA A 225 4.10 -18.14 16.92
C ALA A 225 5.16 -18.40 18.00
N THR A 226 5.02 -17.73 19.13
CA THR A 226 5.87 -17.83 20.31
C THR A 226 5.04 -18.20 21.54
N THR A 227 5.71 -18.33 22.69
CA THR A 227 5.00 -18.54 23.97
C THR A 227 4.24 -17.29 24.44
N GLU A 228 4.66 -16.11 24.00
CA GLU A 228 4.10 -14.82 24.40
C GLU A 228 3.01 -14.36 23.42
N ASP A 229 3.21 -14.63 22.13
CA ASP A 229 2.22 -14.46 21.07
C ASP A 229 1.96 -15.80 20.36
N PRO A 230 0.91 -16.54 20.73
CA PRO A 230 0.65 -17.88 20.21
C PRO A 230 0.06 -17.85 18.79
N VAL A 231 -0.24 -16.68 18.22
CA VAL A 231 -0.73 -16.54 16.85
C VAL A 231 0.42 -16.03 16.00
N ASP A 232 0.76 -16.75 14.94
CA ASP A 232 1.80 -16.28 14.03
C ASP A 232 1.31 -15.03 13.26
N ALA A 233 2.23 -14.18 12.82
CA ALA A 233 1.89 -12.93 12.15
C ALA A 233 1.16 -13.17 10.83
N TRP A 234 1.40 -14.30 10.16
CA TRP A 234 0.73 -14.68 8.93
C TRP A 234 -0.76 -14.93 9.13
N GLU A 235 -1.15 -15.68 10.15
CA GLU A 235 -2.56 -15.94 10.48
C GLU A 235 -3.30 -14.65 10.85
N THR A 236 -2.60 -13.70 11.47
CA THR A 236 -3.11 -12.34 11.70
C THR A 236 -3.44 -11.61 10.39
N VAL A 237 -2.62 -11.78 9.35
CA VAL A 237 -2.82 -11.19 8.03
C VAL A 237 -3.96 -11.91 7.32
N VAL A 238 -3.92 -13.24 7.26
CA VAL A 238 -4.95 -14.10 6.65
C VAL A 238 -6.34 -13.87 7.23
N ALA A 239 -6.46 -13.49 8.50
CA ALA A 239 -7.74 -13.12 9.10
C ALA A 239 -8.45 -11.94 8.40
N ARG A 240 -7.74 -11.18 7.57
CA ARG A 240 -8.26 -10.05 6.78
C ARG A 240 -8.22 -10.28 5.27
N ASP A 241 -7.83 -11.47 4.82
CA ASP A 241 -7.71 -11.79 3.40
C ASP A 241 -9.09 -11.92 2.72
N PRO A 242 -9.43 -11.03 1.76
CA PRO A 242 -10.70 -11.11 1.04
C PRO A 242 -10.73 -12.25 0.01
N TYR A 243 -9.57 -12.84 -0.32
CA TYR A 243 -9.44 -13.95 -1.27
C TYR A 243 -9.29 -15.31 -0.57
N ALA A 244 -9.29 -15.36 0.76
CA ALA A 244 -9.14 -16.61 1.50
C ALA A 244 -10.28 -17.58 1.16
N PHE A 245 -9.91 -18.73 0.60
CA PHE A 245 -10.86 -19.70 0.07
C PHE A 245 -10.34 -21.13 0.17
N ALA A 246 -11.26 -22.08 0.38
CA ALA A 246 -10.93 -23.51 0.42
C ALA A 246 -11.11 -24.13 -0.96
N TYR A 247 -10.01 -24.44 -1.64
CA TYR A 247 -10.02 -25.06 -2.96
C TYR A 247 -10.16 -26.59 -2.87
N ASP A 248 -11.01 -27.20 -3.72
CA ASP A 248 -11.11 -28.66 -3.87
C ASP A 248 -10.01 -29.19 -4.81
N ASP A 249 -8.76 -28.93 -4.44
CA ASP A 249 -7.58 -29.41 -5.15
C ASP A 249 -6.72 -30.28 -4.22
N ALA A 250 -6.15 -31.36 -4.76
CA ALA A 250 -5.39 -32.31 -3.96
C ALA A 250 -4.02 -31.76 -3.52
N ASP A 251 -3.37 -30.97 -4.37
CA ASP A 251 -2.08 -30.35 -4.07
C ASP A 251 -2.28 -29.17 -3.11
N PHE A 252 -3.33 -28.35 -3.28
CA PHE A 252 -3.66 -27.29 -2.33
C PHE A 252 -3.96 -27.84 -0.93
N ARG A 253 -4.81 -28.88 -0.82
CA ARG A 253 -5.10 -29.55 0.45
C ARG A 253 -3.84 -30.13 1.10
N PHE A 254 -2.97 -30.76 0.31
CA PHE A 254 -1.68 -31.25 0.82
C PHE A 254 -0.86 -30.11 1.44
N VAL A 255 -0.79 -28.94 0.78
CA VAL A 255 -0.05 -27.79 1.31
C VAL A 255 -0.68 -27.27 2.60
N VAL A 256 -2.00 -27.04 2.63
CA VAL A 256 -2.74 -26.61 3.84
C VAL A 256 -2.45 -27.53 5.03
N GLU A 257 -2.57 -28.85 4.84
CA GLU A 257 -2.35 -29.84 5.90
C GLU A 257 -0.90 -29.84 6.41
N ASN A 258 0.08 -29.63 5.53
CA ASN A 258 1.50 -29.73 5.88
C ASN A 258 2.11 -28.41 6.37
N THR A 259 1.52 -27.27 6.03
CA THR A 259 1.91 -25.96 6.59
C THR A 259 1.14 -25.59 7.84
N ALA A 260 0.03 -26.30 8.13
CA ALA A 260 -0.91 -25.98 9.20
C ALA A 260 -1.45 -24.54 9.13
N ALA A 261 -1.46 -23.94 7.93
CA ALA A 261 -1.96 -22.60 7.68
C ALA A 261 -3.41 -22.66 7.20
N ARG A 262 -4.25 -21.70 7.61
CA ARG A 262 -5.62 -21.60 7.07
C ARG A 262 -5.62 -21.28 5.57
N GLN A 263 -4.72 -20.39 5.18
CA GLN A 263 -4.51 -19.96 3.82
C GLN A 263 -2.99 -19.87 3.59
N PRO A 264 -2.35 -20.86 2.94
CA PRO A 264 -0.91 -20.88 2.75
C PRO A 264 -0.43 -19.98 1.60
N LEU A 265 -1.35 -19.41 0.82
CA LEU A 265 -1.08 -18.62 -0.38
C LEU A 265 -1.75 -17.25 -0.30
N LEU A 266 -0.99 -16.17 -0.48
CA LEU A 266 -1.52 -14.81 -0.59
C LEU A 266 -1.10 -14.14 -1.90
N HIS A 267 -1.95 -13.27 -2.43
CA HIS A 267 -1.57 -12.36 -3.52
C HIS A 267 -0.60 -11.29 -2.99
N ALA A 268 0.51 -11.08 -3.70
CA ALA A 268 1.62 -10.24 -3.24
C ALA A 268 1.24 -8.77 -3.07
N ASP A 269 0.45 -8.23 -4.00
CA ASP A 269 -0.05 -6.86 -4.00
C ASP A 269 -1.04 -6.60 -2.87
N TRP A 270 -2.00 -7.50 -2.64
CA TRP A 270 -2.89 -7.42 -1.49
C TRP A 270 -2.12 -7.51 -0.17
N LEU A 271 -1.21 -8.48 -0.03
CA LEU A 271 -0.38 -8.63 1.16
C LEU A 271 0.40 -7.34 1.44
N VAL A 272 1.01 -6.76 0.42
CA VAL A 272 1.80 -5.53 0.55
C VAL A 272 0.90 -4.35 0.91
N ALA A 273 -0.21 -4.16 0.20
CA ALA A 273 -1.17 -3.09 0.49
C ALA A 273 -1.76 -3.19 1.90
N ALA A 274 -2.06 -4.41 2.36
CA ALA A 274 -2.69 -4.66 3.66
C ALA A 274 -1.70 -4.48 4.82
N VAL A 275 -0.46 -4.96 4.69
CA VAL A 275 0.50 -5.00 5.80
C VAL A 275 1.40 -3.76 5.85
N ALA A 276 1.54 -3.01 4.76
CA ALA A 276 2.26 -1.74 4.78
C ALA A 276 1.54 -0.63 5.56
N VAL A 277 0.27 -0.83 5.95
CA VAL A 277 -0.56 0.16 6.66
C VAL A 277 -1.13 -0.37 7.98
N PRO A 278 -1.51 0.51 8.93
CA PRO A 278 -2.17 0.11 10.16
C PRO A 278 -3.57 -0.45 9.88
N PRO A 279 -4.09 -1.34 10.74
CA PRO A 279 -3.48 -1.82 11.98
C PRO A 279 -2.50 -2.99 11.79
N LEU A 280 -2.38 -3.56 10.59
CA LEU A 280 -1.52 -4.74 10.36
C LEU A 280 -0.03 -4.39 10.48
N TYR A 281 0.40 -3.26 9.91
CA TYR A 281 1.77 -2.76 10.06
C TYR A 281 2.21 -2.72 11.53
N HIS A 282 1.39 -2.12 12.41
CA HIS A 282 1.67 -2.05 13.84
C HIS A 282 1.68 -3.41 14.52
N ARG A 283 0.74 -4.28 14.16
CA ARG A 283 0.62 -5.60 14.78
C ARG A 283 1.78 -6.51 14.40
N VAL A 284 2.15 -6.55 13.12
CA VAL A 284 3.22 -7.44 12.62
C VAL A 284 4.58 -7.06 13.19
N LEU A 285 4.86 -5.77 13.35
CA LEU A 285 6.09 -5.29 14.00
C LEU A 285 6.00 -5.24 15.54
N ASP A 286 4.84 -5.58 16.13
CA ASP A 286 4.54 -5.42 17.55
C ASP A 286 4.89 -4.02 18.09
N LEU A 287 4.51 -3.00 17.31
CA LEU A 287 4.76 -1.61 17.71
C LEU A 287 3.89 -1.29 18.93
N PRO A 288 4.41 -0.54 19.93
CA PRO A 288 3.64 -0.17 21.09
C PRO A 288 2.74 1.03 20.79
N ALA A 289 1.75 1.26 21.65
CA ALA A 289 0.78 2.36 21.51
C ALA A 289 1.35 3.74 21.90
N ARG A 290 2.59 3.78 22.39
CA ARG A 290 3.21 4.93 23.04
C ARG A 290 4.60 5.18 22.47
N GLN A 291 4.90 6.43 22.14
CA GLN A 291 6.21 6.86 21.65
C GLN A 291 7.37 6.45 22.59
N ALA A 292 7.20 6.65 23.89
CA ALA A 292 8.24 6.32 24.88
C ALA A 292 8.56 4.82 24.91
N ASP A 293 7.52 3.98 24.82
CA ASP A 293 7.68 2.52 24.79
C ASP A 293 8.33 2.09 23.46
N PHE A 294 7.99 2.76 22.34
CA PHE A 294 8.63 2.51 21.05
C PHE A 294 10.12 2.78 21.11
N LEU A 295 10.54 3.95 21.60
CA LEU A 295 11.96 4.27 21.77
C LEU A 295 12.67 3.30 22.74
N THR A 296 11.97 2.85 23.77
CA THR A 296 12.50 1.84 24.71
C THR A 296 12.80 0.50 24.03
N LEU A 297 12.04 0.09 22.99
CA LEU A 297 12.34 -1.12 22.20
C LEU A 297 13.72 -1.06 21.52
N PHE A 298 14.24 0.16 21.29
CA PHE A 298 15.54 0.40 20.66
C PHE A 298 16.61 0.87 21.66
N GLY A 299 16.34 0.76 22.97
CA GLY A 299 17.29 1.16 24.01
C GLY A 299 17.40 2.67 24.21
N VAL A 300 16.47 3.47 23.67
CA VAL A 300 16.52 4.93 23.72
C VAL A 300 15.65 5.47 24.86
N ASP A 301 16.30 6.09 25.86
CA ASP A 301 15.65 6.99 26.82
C ASP A 301 15.85 8.44 26.35
N GLN A 302 14.89 8.94 25.58
CA GLN A 302 14.96 10.28 25.00
C GLN A 302 15.07 11.38 26.07
N ALA A 303 14.33 11.26 27.18
CA ALA A 303 14.35 12.27 28.22
C ALA A 303 15.73 12.34 28.90
N GLN A 304 16.33 11.17 29.17
CA GLN A 304 17.67 11.08 29.74
C GLN A 304 18.74 11.55 28.75
N ASN A 305 18.66 11.15 27.48
CA ASN A 305 19.55 11.61 26.42
C ASN A 305 19.57 13.14 26.29
N VAL A 306 18.39 13.76 26.27
CA VAL A 306 18.29 15.24 26.27
C VAL A 306 18.85 15.82 27.56
N ALA A 307 18.58 15.22 28.72
CA ALA A 307 19.09 15.70 30.02
C ALA A 307 20.62 15.71 30.07
N ASP A 308 21.26 14.64 29.61
CA ASP A 308 22.71 14.45 29.60
C ASP A 308 23.43 15.10 28.40
N ALA A 309 22.67 15.69 27.48
CA ALA A 309 23.15 16.21 26.21
C ALA A 309 23.88 15.15 25.36
N VAL A 310 23.29 13.95 25.31
CA VAL A 310 23.65 12.84 24.42
C VAL A 310 22.56 12.75 23.35
N VAL A 311 22.45 13.81 22.55
CA VAL A 311 21.46 13.96 21.48
C VAL A 311 22.00 14.94 20.46
N ASP A 312 21.74 14.67 19.17
CA ASP A 312 22.06 15.61 18.10
C ASP A 312 20.76 16.25 17.61
N ARG A 313 20.57 17.54 17.92
CA ARG A 313 19.36 18.28 17.58
C ARG A 313 19.60 19.24 16.41
N MET A 314 18.65 19.27 15.47
CA MET A 314 18.63 20.24 14.38
C MET A 314 17.25 20.87 14.30
N GLY A 315 17.19 22.20 14.16
CA GLY A 315 15.93 22.93 13.97
C GLY A 315 15.94 23.77 12.70
N PHE A 316 14.83 23.75 11.96
CA PHE A 316 14.69 24.51 10.71
C PHE A 316 13.27 25.04 10.53
N GLN A 317 13.15 26.22 9.89
CA GLN A 317 11.86 26.88 9.70
C GLN A 317 11.02 26.31 8.54
N GLN A 318 11.63 25.57 7.61
CA GLN A 318 10.94 24.99 6.45
C GLN A 318 11.18 23.49 6.37
N SER A 319 10.15 22.71 6.70
CA SER A 319 10.27 21.26 6.76
C SER A 319 10.18 20.58 5.40
N GLY A 320 9.40 21.17 4.47
CA GLY A 320 9.10 20.57 3.17
C GLY A 320 7.94 19.57 3.20
N VAL A 321 7.34 19.33 4.36
CA VAL A 321 6.09 18.55 4.57
C VAL A 321 5.07 19.29 5.44
N SER A 322 5.41 20.51 5.86
CA SER A 322 4.58 21.46 6.61
C SER A 322 5.06 22.90 6.34
N ASP A 323 4.16 23.87 6.53
CA ASP A 323 4.47 25.32 6.43
C ASP A 323 5.12 25.88 7.71
N ASN A 324 5.37 25.02 8.70
CA ASN A 324 5.84 25.39 10.03
C ASN A 324 7.27 24.93 10.30
N ASN A 325 7.89 25.51 11.32
CA ASN A 325 9.18 25.04 11.81
C ASN A 325 9.10 23.58 12.27
N ARG A 326 10.24 22.89 12.26
CA ARG A 326 10.39 21.50 12.72
C ARG A 326 11.72 21.36 13.44
N VAL A 327 11.74 20.52 14.47
CA VAL A 327 12.97 20.09 15.15
C VAL A 327 13.11 18.60 14.95
N ILE A 328 14.32 18.13 14.69
CA ILE A 328 14.66 16.71 14.67
C ILE A 328 15.74 16.42 15.71
N GLU A 329 15.63 15.25 16.33
CA GLU A 329 16.62 14.71 17.27
C GLU A 329 17.08 13.35 16.80
N ARG A 330 18.39 13.15 16.80
CA ARG A 330 19.03 11.85 16.66
C ARG A 330 19.43 11.31 18.02
N HIS A 331 19.13 10.04 18.24
CA HIS A 331 19.62 9.27 19.38
C HIS A 331 20.36 8.04 18.88
N ASP A 332 21.51 7.75 19.50
CA ASP A 332 22.13 6.43 19.37
C ASP A 332 21.19 5.37 19.95
N ALA A 333 21.05 4.25 19.24
CA ALA A 333 20.13 3.17 19.57
C ALA A 333 20.82 1.81 19.46
N ASP A 334 20.23 0.77 20.06
CA ASP A 334 20.81 -0.58 20.12
C ASP A 334 21.17 -1.17 18.74
N TYR A 335 20.41 -0.80 17.71
CA TYR A 335 20.58 -1.27 16.33
C TYR A 335 21.06 -0.19 15.36
N GLY A 336 21.52 0.96 15.88
CA GLY A 336 22.03 2.07 15.08
C GLY A 336 21.54 3.40 15.61
N TYR A 337 20.41 3.86 15.09
CA TYR A 337 19.88 5.20 15.38
C TYR A 337 18.36 5.17 15.57
N CYS A 338 17.86 6.16 16.31
CA CYS A 338 16.47 6.59 16.28
C CYS A 338 16.41 8.09 15.97
N TRP A 339 15.54 8.47 15.06
CA TRP A 339 15.20 9.85 14.76
C TRP A 339 13.81 10.16 15.29
N THR A 340 13.66 11.30 15.95
CA THR A 340 12.37 11.87 16.35
C THR A 340 12.22 13.23 15.71
N SER A 341 11.07 13.51 15.10
CA SER A 341 10.67 14.87 14.78
C SER A 341 9.69 15.44 15.78
N TYR A 342 9.72 16.76 15.86
CA TYR A 342 8.80 17.59 16.60
C TYR A 342 8.16 18.55 15.60
N ASP A 343 6.88 18.31 15.36
CA ASP A 343 6.09 19.04 14.37
C ASP A 343 5.17 20.03 15.07
N PHE A 344 4.96 21.18 14.44
CA PHE A 344 4.28 22.33 15.04
C PHE A 344 3.13 22.77 14.14
N GLY A 345 2.00 23.14 14.74
CA GLY A 345 0.83 23.74 14.08
C GLY A 345 0.94 25.25 13.88
N GLY A 346 2.04 25.88 14.32
CA GLY A 346 2.32 27.30 14.14
C GLY A 346 3.77 27.68 14.46
N ASN A 347 4.11 28.95 14.18
CA ASN A 347 5.49 29.48 14.25
C ASN A 347 5.67 30.55 15.35
N GLY A 348 4.70 30.70 16.26
CA GLY A 348 4.62 31.81 17.22
C GLY A 348 4.77 31.37 18.68
N GLY A 349 5.23 32.29 19.54
CA GLY A 349 5.35 32.02 20.98
C GLY A 349 6.27 30.83 21.28
N ALA A 350 5.79 29.88 22.08
CA ALA A 350 6.51 28.65 22.45
C ALA A 350 6.69 27.64 21.29
N GLN A 351 6.23 27.98 20.09
CA GLN A 351 6.46 27.19 18.88
C GLN A 351 7.52 27.82 17.98
N ASN A 352 8.03 29.02 18.29
CA ASN A 352 9.13 29.62 17.56
C ASN A 352 10.47 29.05 18.05
N ILE A 353 11.02 28.11 17.29
CA ILE A 353 12.25 27.37 17.67
C ILE A 353 13.52 28.23 17.71
N LEU A 354 13.51 29.43 17.11
CA LEU A 354 14.63 30.37 17.20
C LEU A 354 14.56 31.21 18.48
N ALA A 355 13.34 31.50 18.94
CA ALA A 355 13.11 32.26 20.18
C ALA A 355 13.13 31.37 21.43
N ASP A 356 12.69 30.11 21.32
CA ASP A 356 12.67 29.13 22.41
C ASP A 356 13.24 27.77 21.96
N PRO A 357 14.57 27.67 21.74
CA PRO A 357 15.21 26.45 21.24
C PRO A 357 15.28 25.31 22.27
N LEU A 358 14.94 25.57 23.54
CA LEU A 358 15.02 24.57 24.61
C LEU A 358 13.65 24.16 25.16
N GLY A 359 12.66 25.05 25.15
CA GLY A 359 11.34 24.88 25.78
C GLY A 359 10.18 24.67 24.81
N PHE A 360 10.47 24.44 23.52
CA PHE A 360 9.48 24.32 22.46
C PHE A 360 8.40 23.26 22.75
N ARG A 361 7.19 23.48 22.22
CA ARG A 361 6.03 22.61 22.41
C ARG A 361 5.48 22.07 21.08
N PRO A 362 5.74 20.79 20.75
CA PRO A 362 5.24 20.18 19.53
C PRO A 362 3.76 19.82 19.63
N ASP A 363 3.10 19.72 18.47
CA ASP A 363 1.73 19.24 18.30
C ASP A 363 1.66 17.77 17.85
N GLY A 364 2.80 17.23 17.41
CA GLY A 364 2.96 15.83 17.01
C GLY A 364 4.41 15.53 16.61
N GLY A 365 4.63 14.34 16.10
CA GLY A 365 5.94 13.91 15.63
C GLY A 365 5.89 12.63 14.82
N GLU A 366 6.93 12.45 14.02
CA GLU A 366 7.27 11.23 13.31
C GLU A 366 8.53 10.67 13.94
N LEU A 367 8.58 9.36 14.10
CA LEU A 367 9.74 8.66 14.61
C LEU A 367 10.09 7.55 13.64
N PHE A 368 11.39 7.33 13.48
CA PHE A 368 11.85 6.08 12.90
C PHE A 368 13.14 5.62 13.56
N CYS A 369 13.25 4.31 13.74
CA CYS A 369 14.41 3.67 14.32
C CYS A 369 14.94 2.60 13.38
N SER A 370 16.26 2.42 13.39
CA SER A 370 16.92 1.34 12.67
C SER A 370 16.53 0.00 13.31
N LEU A 371 15.99 -0.92 12.50
CA LEU A 371 15.75 -2.31 12.87
C LEU A 371 17.08 -3.08 12.93
N PRO A 372 17.11 -4.29 13.51
CA PRO A 372 18.34 -5.10 13.56
C PRO A 372 18.99 -5.40 12.20
N ASN A 373 18.21 -5.34 11.11
CA ASN A 373 18.69 -5.49 9.73
C ASN A 373 19.06 -4.17 9.04
N HIS A 374 19.08 -3.06 9.79
CA HIS A 374 19.35 -1.69 9.35
C HIS A 374 18.32 -1.05 8.41
N LEU A 375 17.20 -1.72 8.12
CA LEU A 375 16.00 -1.05 7.60
C LEU A 375 15.32 -0.26 8.73
N GLN A 376 14.15 0.34 8.48
CA GLN A 376 13.55 1.28 9.42
C GLN A 376 12.14 0.85 9.85
N ALA A 377 11.86 0.97 11.14
CA ALA A 377 10.50 0.94 11.68
C ALA A 377 10.06 2.38 11.96
N TYR A 378 8.86 2.72 11.50
CA TYR A 378 8.25 4.04 11.58
C TYR A 378 7.10 4.08 12.60
N LEU A 379 6.94 5.23 13.25
CA LEU A 379 5.85 5.54 14.17
C LEU A 379 5.39 6.99 13.98
N LEU A 380 4.08 7.23 13.92
CA LEU A 380 3.49 8.56 14.05
C LEU A 380 2.94 8.72 15.46
N ALA A 381 3.10 9.91 16.06
CA ALA A 381 2.60 10.20 17.39
C ALA A 381 1.98 11.60 17.50
N ASN A 382 0.94 11.74 18.33
CA ASN A 382 0.36 13.04 18.67
C ASN A 382 1.20 13.79 19.73
N ALA A 383 0.81 15.01 20.11
CA ALA A 383 1.47 15.78 21.18
C ALA A 383 1.53 15.07 22.55
N ALA A 384 0.58 14.17 22.84
CA ALA A 384 0.59 13.36 24.05
C ALA A 384 1.53 12.15 23.92
N GLY A 385 2.10 11.89 22.74
CA GLY A 385 2.94 10.74 22.37
C GLY A 385 2.15 9.46 22.11
N ASP A 386 0.83 9.53 21.92
CA ASP A 386 0.03 8.35 21.56
C ASP A 386 0.27 8.05 20.10
N ARG A 387 0.44 6.76 19.78
CA ARG A 387 0.63 6.31 18.40
C ARG A 387 -0.61 6.65 17.56
N LEU A 388 -0.35 7.10 16.34
CA LEU A 388 -1.35 7.36 15.31
C LEU A 388 -1.22 6.36 14.15
N ASP A 389 -2.38 6.08 13.54
CA ASP A 389 -2.44 5.36 12.27
C ASP A 389 -2.19 6.31 11.10
N VAL A 390 -2.70 7.55 11.21
CA VAL A 390 -2.62 8.59 10.19
C VAL A 390 -2.20 9.91 10.83
N GLY A 391 -1.25 10.61 10.20
CA GLY A 391 -0.81 11.94 10.58
C GLY A 391 -1.86 13.01 10.26
N PRO A 392 -2.16 13.96 11.17
CA PRO A 392 -3.12 15.02 10.88
C PRO A 392 -2.62 15.97 9.79
N ASP A 393 -3.45 16.21 8.77
CA ASP A 393 -3.15 17.02 7.58
C ASP A 393 -2.70 18.48 7.86
N HIS A 394 -3.19 19.07 8.95
CA HIS A 394 -2.80 20.41 9.42
C HIS A 394 -1.43 20.44 10.12
N ILE A 395 -0.80 19.28 10.32
CA ILE A 395 0.52 19.14 10.95
C ILE A 395 1.55 18.63 9.92
N VAL A 396 1.22 17.58 9.18
CA VAL A 396 2.08 16.98 8.15
C VAL A 396 1.23 16.53 6.96
N TYR A 397 1.72 16.74 5.73
CA TYR A 397 1.08 16.28 4.50
C TYR A 397 2.07 15.61 3.54
N ASP A 398 1.60 14.57 2.83
CA ASP A 398 2.34 13.96 1.71
C ASP A 398 2.25 14.85 0.48
N ASN A 399 3.39 15.42 0.09
CA ASN A 399 3.56 16.29 -1.07
C ASN A 399 3.65 15.56 -2.41
N LEU A 400 3.74 14.24 -2.38
CA LEU A 400 3.89 13.39 -3.56
C LEU A 400 2.56 12.76 -3.99
N HIS A 401 1.65 12.41 -3.05
CA HIS A 401 0.44 11.62 -3.37
C HIS A 401 -0.87 12.11 -2.68
N ASP A 402 -0.94 13.37 -2.27
CA ASP A 402 -2.15 14.06 -1.76
C ASP A 402 -2.67 13.58 -0.36
N ARG A 403 -2.20 14.32 0.66
CA ARG A 403 -2.78 14.70 1.97
C ARG A 403 -2.50 13.88 3.23
N GLU A 404 -2.80 12.59 3.32
CA GLU A 404 -2.70 11.86 4.60
C GLU A 404 -1.43 11.02 4.70
N VAL A 405 -0.58 11.29 5.71
CA VAL A 405 0.60 10.45 6.00
C VAL A 405 0.14 9.23 6.80
N VAL A 406 -0.03 8.10 6.11
CA VAL A 406 -0.35 6.82 6.75
C VAL A 406 0.94 6.19 7.29
N ASN A 407 0.95 5.82 8.58
CA ASN A 407 2.12 5.25 9.23
C ASN A 407 2.54 3.92 8.56
N GLY A 408 3.83 3.73 8.30
CA GLY A 408 4.32 2.61 7.48
C GLY A 408 4.45 3.04 6.01
N LEU A 409 3.40 2.82 5.20
CA LEU A 409 3.44 3.08 3.75
C LEU A 409 3.85 4.51 3.40
N GLY A 410 3.20 5.53 3.98
CA GLY A 410 3.54 6.93 3.72
C GLY A 410 4.97 7.28 4.16
N CYS A 411 5.42 6.71 5.28
CA CYS A 411 6.78 6.89 5.76
C CYS A 411 7.80 6.27 4.79
N MET A 412 7.56 5.06 4.28
CA MET A 412 8.43 4.40 3.29
C MET A 412 8.47 5.19 1.96
N THR A 413 7.35 5.80 1.55
CA THR A 413 7.25 6.69 0.38
C THR A 413 8.10 7.95 0.51
N CYS A 414 8.15 8.56 1.70
CA CYS A 414 9.01 9.72 1.95
C CYS A 414 10.48 9.33 2.16
N HIS A 415 10.74 8.22 2.86
CA HIS A 415 12.07 7.78 3.29
C HIS A 415 12.66 6.70 2.38
N THR A 416 12.51 6.87 1.06
CA THR A 416 13.04 5.93 0.05
C THR A 416 14.55 5.71 0.15
N ARG A 417 15.26 6.68 0.75
CA ARG A 417 16.71 6.68 0.97
C ARG A 417 17.07 6.89 2.45
N GLY A 418 16.16 6.56 3.37
CA GLY A 418 16.34 6.77 4.81
C GLY A 418 16.16 8.23 5.22
N ILE A 419 17.00 8.73 6.15
CA ILE A 419 16.91 10.10 6.66
C ILE A 419 17.00 11.13 5.51
N LEU A 420 16.11 12.12 5.54
CA LEU A 420 16.10 13.24 4.61
C LEU A 420 17.02 14.34 5.15
N PRO A 421 18.15 14.66 4.48
CA PRO A 421 19.15 15.57 5.04
C PRO A 421 18.61 16.99 5.28
N LYS A 422 18.83 17.53 6.47
CA LYS A 422 18.52 18.92 6.84
C LYS A 422 19.67 19.53 7.64
N ASP A 423 19.95 20.80 7.35
CA ASP A 423 20.89 21.62 8.12
C ASP A 423 20.14 22.32 9.26
N ASP A 424 20.79 22.43 10.42
CA ASP A 424 20.36 23.23 11.55
C ASP A 424 20.47 24.73 11.24
N GLN A 425 19.44 25.46 11.66
CA GLN A 425 19.34 26.92 11.60
C GLN A 425 19.36 27.54 13.00
N VAL A 426 19.21 26.76 14.07
CA VAL A 426 19.11 27.25 15.44
C VAL A 426 20.46 27.68 15.99
N LEU A 427 21.47 26.80 16.00
CA LEU A 427 22.79 27.11 16.53
C LEU A 427 23.44 28.30 15.79
N PRO A 428 23.45 28.38 14.44
CA PRO A 428 23.97 29.56 13.75
C PRO A 428 23.25 30.84 14.17
N TYR A 429 21.91 30.82 14.28
CA TYR A 429 21.13 31.97 14.71
C TYR A 429 21.48 32.40 16.14
N VAL A 430 21.61 31.44 17.06
CA VAL A 430 21.92 31.70 18.47
C VAL A 430 23.32 32.32 18.61
N LEU A 431 24.31 31.81 17.89
CA LEU A 431 25.69 32.33 17.91
C LEU A 431 25.79 33.73 17.29
N ASP A 432 25.01 34.03 16.24
CA ASP A 432 24.94 35.39 15.69
C ASP A 432 24.21 36.39 16.61
N ASN A 433 23.44 35.89 17.57
CA ASN A 433 22.58 36.68 18.45
C ASN A 433 22.81 36.39 19.95
N GLU A 434 24.03 36.04 20.36
CA GLU A 434 24.34 35.59 21.74
C GLU A 434 23.81 36.52 22.84
N HIS A 435 23.79 37.84 22.58
CA HIS A 435 23.29 38.87 23.49
C HIS A 435 21.80 38.75 23.87
N LEU A 436 21.02 37.94 23.13
CA LEU A 436 19.62 37.66 23.41
C LEU A 436 19.41 36.47 24.35
N PHE A 437 20.47 35.69 24.63
CA PHE A 437 20.40 34.46 25.41
C PHE A 437 21.24 34.57 26.68
N THR A 438 20.84 33.85 27.72
CA THR A 438 21.63 33.72 28.95
C THR A 438 22.85 32.82 28.73
N PRO A 439 23.93 32.98 29.52
CA PRO A 439 25.09 32.09 29.41
C PRO A 439 24.75 30.60 29.56
N GLN A 440 23.77 30.28 30.41
CA GLN A 440 23.31 28.90 30.61
C GLN A 440 22.56 28.36 29.39
N GLU A 441 21.74 29.19 28.74
CA GLU A 441 21.06 28.81 27.50
C GLU A 441 22.07 28.58 26.37
N LEU A 442 23.05 29.48 26.21
CA LEU A 442 24.10 29.34 25.20
C LEU A 442 24.90 28.04 25.37
N GLU A 443 25.33 27.74 26.61
CA GLU A 443 26.03 26.50 26.93
C GLU A 443 25.14 25.29 26.60
N ARG A 444 23.87 25.31 27.01
CA ARG A 444 22.96 24.19 26.78
C ARG A 444 22.64 23.97 25.31
N ILE A 445 22.40 25.05 24.54
CA ILE A 445 22.14 24.97 23.10
C ILE A 445 23.36 24.41 22.38
N THR A 446 24.56 24.88 22.70
CA THR A 446 25.80 24.38 22.06
C THR A 446 26.05 22.89 22.33
N LEU A 447 25.58 22.37 23.47
CA LEU A 447 25.67 20.94 23.79
C LEU A 447 24.63 20.07 23.07
N LEU A 448 23.46 20.61 22.76
CA LEU A 448 22.36 19.85 22.14
C LEU A 448 22.34 19.96 20.61
N TYR A 449 22.82 21.07 20.06
CA TYR A 449 22.83 21.34 18.63
C TYR A 449 24.27 21.25 18.12
N PRO A 450 24.64 20.19 17.38
CA PRO A 450 25.97 20.09 16.81
C PRO A 450 26.15 21.07 15.64
N PRO A 451 27.40 21.43 15.30
CA PRO A 451 27.73 22.11 14.05
C PRO A 451 27.17 21.37 12.82
N ASN A 452 26.78 22.11 11.78
CA ASN A 452 26.15 21.55 10.58
C ASN A 452 27.02 20.52 9.82
N ASP A 453 28.34 20.63 9.87
CA ASP A 453 29.24 19.63 9.30
C ASP A 453 29.20 18.30 10.07
N GLU A 454 29.13 18.35 11.40
CA GLU A 454 28.95 17.16 12.26
C GLU A 454 27.55 16.55 12.07
N GLY A 455 26.49 17.36 12.13
CA GLY A 455 25.11 16.92 11.93
C GLY A 455 24.88 16.29 10.54
N ARG A 456 25.49 16.83 9.48
CA ARG A 456 25.44 16.21 8.14
C ARG A 456 26.22 14.90 8.07
N ALA A 457 27.35 14.80 8.76
CA ALA A 457 28.13 13.56 8.79
C ALA A 457 27.34 12.41 9.43
N LEU A 458 26.61 12.70 10.52
CA LEU A 458 25.72 11.73 11.17
C LEU A 458 24.57 11.29 10.25
N GLN A 459 23.85 12.24 9.65
CA GLN A 459 22.77 11.93 8.71
C GLN A 459 23.28 11.11 7.51
N ALA A 460 24.46 11.43 6.98
CA ALA A 460 25.06 10.68 5.88
C ALA A 460 25.45 9.25 6.29
N ALA A 461 25.94 9.05 7.52
CA ALA A 461 26.28 7.72 8.04
C ALA A 461 25.03 6.86 8.22
N ASP A 462 23.97 7.41 8.83
CA ASP A 462 22.70 6.72 9.03
C ASP A 462 22.04 6.37 7.68
N GLN A 463 22.05 7.31 6.72
CA GLN A 463 21.58 7.08 5.35
C GLN A 463 22.39 5.97 4.66
N ALA A 464 23.71 5.95 4.79
CA ALA A 464 24.54 4.92 4.18
C ALA A 464 24.21 3.52 4.76
N SER A 465 24.00 3.42 6.08
CA SER A 465 23.59 2.16 6.73
C SER A 465 22.26 1.65 6.18
N PHE A 466 21.27 2.54 6.01
CA PHE A 466 19.98 2.17 5.43
C PHE A 466 20.11 1.73 3.97
N LEU A 467 20.91 2.44 3.17
CA LEU A 467 21.08 2.14 1.74
C LEU A 467 21.81 0.80 1.51
N GLU A 468 22.78 0.45 2.36
CA GLU A 468 23.43 -0.85 2.32
C GLU A 468 22.43 -1.99 2.62
N ALA A 469 21.54 -1.79 3.59
CA ALA A 469 20.45 -2.73 3.85
C ALA A 469 19.45 -2.80 2.70
N LEU A 470 19.07 -1.66 2.12
CA LEU A 470 18.16 -1.60 0.99
C LEU A 470 18.70 -2.40 -0.21
N ASP A 471 19.99 -2.30 -0.52
CA ASP A 471 20.62 -3.06 -1.62
C ASP A 471 20.45 -4.56 -1.46
N LEU A 472 20.50 -5.07 -0.23
CA LEU A 472 20.33 -6.50 0.05
C LEU A 472 18.90 -6.98 -0.23
N THR A 473 17.92 -6.09 -0.23
CA THR A 473 16.53 -6.44 -0.60
C THR A 473 16.34 -6.57 -2.12
N GLY A 474 17.30 -6.11 -2.92
CA GLY A 474 17.19 -6.02 -4.38
C GLY A 474 16.43 -4.78 -4.86
N ALA A 475 15.90 -3.96 -3.96
CA ALA A 475 15.26 -2.71 -4.33
C ALA A 475 16.30 -1.66 -4.76
N PRO A 476 16.15 -1.02 -5.94
CA PRO A 476 17.09 -0.01 -6.39
C PRO A 476 17.07 1.25 -5.51
N GLN A 477 18.25 1.80 -5.21
CA GLN A 477 18.41 3.06 -4.46
C GLN A 477 18.01 4.32 -5.26
N ALA A 478 18.05 4.22 -6.60
CA ALA A 478 17.73 5.30 -7.52
C ALA A 478 16.59 4.83 -8.40
N TYR A 479 15.40 5.33 -8.10
CA TYR A 479 14.18 4.89 -8.77
C TYR A 479 13.10 5.96 -8.60
N GLU A 480 12.20 6.03 -9.57
CA GLU A 480 11.22 7.11 -9.63
C GLU A 480 9.98 6.88 -8.76
N THR A 481 9.67 5.62 -8.44
CA THR A 481 8.40 5.26 -7.76
C THR A 481 8.65 4.25 -6.66
N GLU A 482 8.40 4.63 -5.40
CA GLU A 482 8.51 3.77 -4.20
C GLU A 482 7.97 2.34 -4.47
N GLN A 483 8.72 1.24 -4.24
CA GLN A 483 8.35 -0.10 -4.74
C GLN A 483 7.24 -0.76 -3.92
N VAL A 484 7.21 -0.52 -2.60
CA VAL A 484 6.10 -0.95 -1.73
C VAL A 484 4.83 -0.21 -2.12
N PHE A 485 4.93 1.10 -2.37
CA PHE A 485 3.86 1.96 -2.87
C PHE A 485 3.40 1.52 -4.25
N ALA A 486 4.32 1.29 -5.19
CA ALA A 486 3.99 0.83 -6.54
C ALA A 486 3.16 -0.46 -6.51
N LEU A 487 3.52 -1.40 -5.66
CA LEU A 487 2.80 -2.66 -5.50
C LEU A 487 1.49 -2.50 -4.71
N SER A 488 1.46 -1.59 -3.73
CA SER A 488 0.22 -1.24 -3.00
C SER A 488 -0.80 -0.57 -3.93
N GLU A 489 -0.35 0.34 -4.79
CA GLU A 489 -1.18 1.03 -5.79
C GLU A 489 -1.71 0.04 -6.83
N ALA A 490 -0.90 -0.94 -7.24
CA ALA A 490 -1.35 -1.98 -8.18
C ALA A 490 -2.51 -2.83 -7.63
N PHE A 491 -2.64 -2.90 -6.30
CA PHE A 491 -3.83 -3.45 -5.65
C PHE A 491 -4.95 -2.40 -5.52
N ALA A 492 -4.64 -1.14 -5.25
CA ALA A 492 -5.65 -0.09 -5.11
C ALA A 492 -6.40 0.23 -6.41
N ASP A 493 -5.77 0.03 -7.57
CA ASP A 493 -6.33 0.32 -8.89
C ASP A 493 -7.67 -0.41 -9.13
N ASP A 494 -8.55 0.29 -9.86
CA ASP A 494 -9.79 -0.26 -10.39
C ASP A 494 -9.49 -1.42 -11.33
N LEU A 495 -10.37 -2.41 -11.36
CA LEU A 495 -10.16 -3.62 -12.13
C LEU A 495 -10.87 -3.52 -13.47
N ASP A 496 -10.12 -3.69 -14.56
CA ASP A 496 -10.70 -4.07 -15.85
C ASP A 496 -11.03 -5.57 -15.87
N LEU A 497 -11.60 -6.05 -16.99
CA LEU A 497 -11.99 -7.45 -17.14
C LEU A 497 -10.82 -8.41 -16.97
N ALA A 498 -9.65 -8.09 -17.55
CA ALA A 498 -8.48 -8.95 -17.49
C ALA A 498 -7.94 -9.06 -16.06
N ARG A 499 -7.90 -7.94 -15.35
CA ARG A 499 -7.47 -7.89 -13.96
C ARG A 499 -8.44 -8.61 -13.03
N ALA A 500 -9.75 -8.39 -13.20
CA ALA A 500 -10.78 -9.07 -12.41
C ALA A 500 -10.76 -10.59 -12.62
N ALA A 501 -10.59 -11.05 -13.87
CA ALA A 501 -10.49 -12.47 -14.19
C ALA A 501 -9.23 -13.10 -13.57
N ALA A 502 -8.08 -12.43 -13.73
CA ALA A 502 -6.81 -12.93 -13.22
C ALA A 502 -6.78 -13.07 -11.68
N GLU A 503 -7.44 -12.17 -10.95
CA GLU A 503 -7.54 -12.26 -9.48
C GLU A 503 -8.36 -13.44 -8.96
N VAL A 504 -9.17 -14.06 -9.81
CA VAL A 504 -9.93 -15.28 -9.47
C VAL A 504 -9.44 -16.50 -10.26
N GLY A 505 -8.27 -16.40 -10.90
CA GLY A 505 -7.63 -17.51 -11.60
C GLY A 505 -8.28 -17.88 -12.94
N LEU A 506 -8.97 -16.96 -13.60
CA LEU A 506 -9.62 -17.15 -14.90
C LEU A 506 -9.00 -16.30 -16.02
N THR A 507 -9.22 -16.70 -17.27
CA THR A 507 -9.04 -15.80 -18.43
C THR A 507 -10.20 -14.81 -18.54
N PRO A 508 -10.04 -13.69 -19.27
CA PRO A 508 -11.14 -12.75 -19.54
C PRO A 508 -12.37 -13.46 -20.09
N GLU A 509 -12.20 -14.31 -21.10
CA GLU A 509 -13.29 -15.03 -21.76
C GLU A 509 -14.01 -15.99 -20.79
N GLU A 510 -13.26 -16.65 -19.91
CA GLU A 510 -13.84 -17.51 -18.89
C GLU A 510 -14.67 -16.71 -17.88
N LEU A 511 -14.21 -15.54 -17.44
CA LEU A 511 -14.99 -14.68 -16.55
C LEU A 511 -16.26 -14.17 -17.24
N GLU A 512 -16.17 -13.76 -18.51
CA GLU A 512 -17.35 -13.37 -19.31
C GLU A 512 -18.39 -14.49 -19.36
N ASP A 513 -17.94 -15.72 -19.60
CA ASP A 513 -18.81 -16.90 -19.63
C ASP A 513 -19.42 -17.22 -18.25
N ARG A 514 -18.76 -16.83 -17.15
CA ARG A 514 -19.25 -17.04 -15.77
C ARG A 514 -20.23 -15.97 -15.29
N ILE A 515 -20.12 -14.73 -15.78
CA ILE A 515 -20.99 -13.61 -15.36
C ILE A 515 -22.49 -13.93 -15.38
N PRO A 516 -23.05 -14.60 -16.40
CA PRO A 516 -24.46 -14.96 -16.44
C PRO A 516 -24.96 -15.82 -15.27
N TYR A 517 -24.06 -16.55 -14.59
CA TYR A 517 -24.38 -17.50 -13.53
C TYR A 517 -24.32 -16.90 -12.12
N PHE A 518 -23.78 -15.70 -11.94
CA PHE A 518 -23.79 -15.04 -10.63
C PHE A 518 -25.20 -14.58 -10.22
N SER A 519 -25.35 -14.12 -8.98
CA SER A 519 -26.58 -13.47 -8.53
C SER A 519 -26.87 -12.18 -9.32
N ASP A 520 -28.13 -11.73 -9.34
CA ASP A 520 -28.50 -10.47 -9.98
C ASP A 520 -27.80 -9.25 -9.36
N ASP A 521 -27.42 -9.34 -8.08
CA ASP A 521 -26.69 -8.28 -7.39
C ASP A 521 -25.22 -8.22 -7.86
N VAL A 522 -24.51 -9.36 -7.89
CA VAL A 522 -23.14 -9.43 -8.46
C VAL A 522 -23.13 -8.99 -9.93
N LYS A 523 -24.10 -9.44 -10.73
CA LYS A 523 -24.21 -9.02 -12.15
C LYS A 523 -24.32 -7.51 -12.31
N ARG A 524 -25.07 -6.80 -11.44
CA ARG A 524 -25.20 -5.34 -11.54
C ARG A 524 -23.87 -4.63 -11.37
N GLU A 525 -22.99 -5.16 -10.53
CA GLU A 525 -21.69 -4.59 -10.26
C GLU A 525 -20.64 -5.00 -11.31
N LEU A 526 -20.66 -6.25 -11.79
CA LEU A 526 -19.66 -6.78 -12.73
C LEU A 526 -19.98 -6.55 -14.20
N ASN A 527 -21.24 -6.32 -14.59
CA ASN A 527 -21.61 -6.15 -16.00
C ASN A 527 -20.91 -4.95 -16.67
N ASN A 528 -20.42 -3.97 -15.89
CA ASN A 528 -19.64 -2.87 -16.46
C ASN A 528 -18.36 -3.38 -17.13
N LEU A 529 -17.75 -4.46 -16.62
CA LEU A 529 -16.54 -5.08 -17.19
C LEU A 529 -16.74 -5.59 -18.63
N LEU A 530 -17.98 -5.90 -19.01
CA LEU A 530 -18.31 -6.35 -20.37
C LEU A 530 -18.42 -5.20 -21.38
N SER A 531 -18.37 -3.95 -20.90
CA SER A 531 -18.40 -2.78 -21.77
C SER A 531 -16.97 -2.40 -22.19
N PRO A 532 -16.74 -1.89 -23.41
CA PRO A 532 -15.42 -1.40 -23.82
C PRO A 532 -14.88 -0.34 -22.85
N GLY A 533 -13.68 -0.57 -22.29
CA GLY A 533 -13.05 0.30 -21.29
C GLY A 533 -13.74 0.27 -19.91
N GLY A 534 -14.64 -0.68 -19.68
CA GLY A 534 -15.37 -0.79 -18.42
C GLY A 534 -14.51 -1.34 -17.29
N THR A 535 -14.64 -0.73 -16.11
CA THR A 535 -13.93 -1.12 -14.89
C THR A 535 -14.89 -1.33 -13.72
N VAL A 536 -14.41 -1.99 -12.67
CA VAL A 536 -15.09 -2.07 -11.37
C VAL A 536 -14.17 -1.52 -10.29
N GLN A 537 -14.75 -0.75 -9.37
CA GLN A 537 -13.97 -0.19 -8.27
C GLN A 537 -13.46 -1.28 -7.33
N ARG A 538 -12.20 -1.14 -6.87
CA ARG A 538 -11.56 -2.10 -5.96
C ARG A 538 -12.44 -2.48 -4.77
N GLY A 539 -12.99 -1.50 -4.06
CA GLY A 539 -13.83 -1.74 -2.88
C GLY A 539 -15.11 -2.53 -3.17
N ILE A 540 -15.70 -2.32 -4.36
CA ILE A 540 -16.87 -3.10 -4.81
C ILE A 540 -16.45 -4.54 -5.07
N PHE A 541 -15.37 -4.74 -5.84
CA PHE A 541 -14.88 -6.08 -6.17
C PHE A 541 -14.53 -6.90 -4.92
N LEU A 542 -13.84 -6.31 -3.93
CA LEU A 542 -13.53 -7.00 -2.66
C LEU A 542 -14.78 -7.40 -1.88
N GLY A 543 -15.85 -6.61 -1.94
CA GLY A 543 -17.13 -6.95 -1.32
C GLY A 543 -17.81 -8.16 -1.96
N LEU A 544 -17.46 -8.49 -3.22
CA LEU A 544 -18.03 -9.58 -3.99
C LEU A 544 -17.07 -10.77 -4.16
N ALA A 545 -15.77 -10.59 -3.89
CA ALA A 545 -14.71 -11.54 -4.23
C ALA A 545 -15.02 -12.97 -3.77
N ARG A 546 -15.53 -13.14 -2.55
CA ARG A 546 -15.90 -14.47 -2.03
C ARG A 546 -17.02 -15.14 -2.83
N GLU A 547 -18.07 -14.41 -3.20
CA GLU A 547 -19.16 -14.96 -4.02
C GLU A 547 -18.67 -15.29 -5.43
N VAL A 548 -17.83 -14.43 -6.00
CA VAL A 548 -17.21 -14.66 -7.31
C VAL A 548 -16.37 -15.93 -7.29
N ILE A 549 -15.39 -16.04 -6.38
CA ILE A 549 -14.49 -17.21 -6.26
C ILE A 549 -15.31 -18.48 -6.07
N CYS A 550 -16.31 -18.46 -5.19
CA CYS A 550 -17.17 -19.60 -4.91
C CYS A 550 -17.91 -20.15 -6.14
N VAL A 551 -18.44 -19.29 -7.01
CA VAL A 551 -19.11 -19.71 -8.26
C VAL A 551 -18.09 -20.16 -9.30
N VAL A 552 -16.90 -19.55 -9.32
CA VAL A 552 -15.79 -19.97 -10.18
C VAL A 552 -15.35 -21.39 -9.84
N GLU A 553 -15.10 -21.65 -8.55
CA GLU A 553 -14.67 -22.94 -8.00
C GLU A 553 -15.79 -23.99 -7.93
N GLY A 554 -17.03 -23.60 -8.21
CA GLY A 554 -18.18 -24.52 -8.19
C GLY A 554 -18.55 -25.02 -6.78
N ALA A 555 -18.18 -24.28 -5.74
CA ALA A 555 -18.31 -24.64 -4.33
C ALA A 555 -19.56 -24.02 -3.67
N ALA A 556 -20.66 -23.97 -4.43
CA ALA A 556 -21.96 -23.57 -3.91
C ALA A 556 -22.75 -24.81 -3.46
N ASP A 557 -23.50 -24.69 -2.36
CA ASP A 557 -24.45 -25.71 -1.94
C ASP A 557 -25.64 -25.81 -2.91
N SER A 558 -26.58 -26.72 -2.62
CA SER A 558 -27.76 -26.91 -3.47
C SER A 558 -28.70 -25.70 -3.56
N ASP A 559 -28.57 -24.73 -2.64
CA ASP A 559 -29.32 -23.48 -2.60
C ASP A 559 -28.53 -22.31 -3.22
N GLY A 560 -27.31 -22.56 -3.72
CA GLY A 560 -26.44 -21.56 -4.35
C GLY A 560 -25.62 -20.75 -3.36
N ALA A 561 -25.63 -21.10 -2.07
CA ALA A 561 -24.85 -20.42 -1.05
C ALA A 561 -23.42 -20.99 -0.99
N CYS A 562 -22.44 -20.11 -0.84
CA CYS A 562 -21.04 -20.52 -0.77
C CYS A 562 -20.75 -21.32 0.49
N LEU A 563 -20.05 -22.45 0.32
CA LEU A 563 -19.61 -23.27 1.45
C LEU A 563 -18.67 -22.45 2.35
N ASP A 564 -18.92 -22.47 3.66
CA ASP A 564 -18.13 -21.71 4.62
C ASP A 564 -16.72 -22.30 4.82
N VAL A 565 -15.70 -21.43 4.78
CA VAL A 565 -14.30 -21.75 5.11
C VAL A 565 -14.13 -22.14 6.60
N GLU A 566 -15.17 -22.02 7.43
CA GLU A 566 -15.15 -22.38 8.85
C GLU A 566 -14.81 -23.87 9.12
N GLY A 567 -14.86 -24.73 8.11
CA GLY A 567 -14.50 -26.15 8.21
C GLY A 567 -13.00 -26.49 8.11
N ALA A 568 -12.13 -25.55 7.72
CA ALA A 568 -10.71 -25.80 7.47
C ALA A 568 -9.80 -25.56 8.70
N CYS A 569 -10.35 -25.54 9.91
CA CYS A 569 -9.54 -25.61 11.12
C CYS A 569 -8.87 -26.99 11.19
N GLY A 570 -7.61 -27.07 10.74
CA GLY A 570 -6.72 -28.17 11.10
C GLY A 570 -6.70 -28.34 12.62
N ALA A 571 -6.42 -29.57 13.09
CA ALA A 571 -6.53 -29.97 14.50
C ALA A 571 -5.58 -29.27 15.50
N ALA A 572 -5.03 -28.11 15.17
CA ALA A 572 -4.23 -27.26 16.06
C ALA A 572 -5.03 -25.99 16.39
N GLY A 573 -5.51 -25.89 17.62
CA GLY A 573 -6.35 -24.79 18.08
C GLY A 573 -5.72 -23.41 17.84
N VAL A 574 -6.47 -22.54 17.18
CA VAL A 574 -6.12 -21.12 16.98
C VAL A 574 -7.12 -20.27 17.77
N ALA A 575 -6.58 -19.26 18.47
CA ALA A 575 -7.28 -18.36 19.37
C ALA A 575 -8.19 -17.37 18.63
N CYS A 576 -9.32 -17.04 19.26
CA CYS A 576 -10.26 -16.01 18.79
C CYS A 576 -9.67 -14.60 19.02
N LEU A 577 -9.77 -13.72 18.01
CA LEU A 577 -9.65 -12.28 18.20
C LEU A 577 -10.99 -11.72 18.71
N GLU A 578 -10.97 -10.94 19.78
CA GLU A 578 -12.16 -10.23 20.26
C GLU A 578 -12.70 -9.30 19.15
N GLY A 579 -13.96 -9.49 18.79
CA GLY A 579 -14.73 -8.53 17.98
C GLY A 579 -15.25 -9.01 16.62
N GLN A 580 -14.90 -10.20 16.13
CA GLN A 580 -15.52 -10.80 14.95
C GLN A 580 -15.75 -12.30 15.18
N GLY A 581 -17.01 -12.72 15.05
CA GLY A 581 -17.45 -14.05 15.46
C GLY A 581 -16.94 -15.16 14.55
N CYS A 582 -16.61 -16.31 15.16
CA CYS A 582 -16.68 -17.63 14.55
C CYS A 582 -17.55 -18.51 15.47
N VAL A 583 -18.55 -19.17 14.89
CA VAL A 583 -19.44 -20.10 15.62
C VAL A 583 -19.54 -21.39 14.80
N SER A 584 -18.73 -22.41 15.11
CA SER A 584 -19.04 -23.76 14.65
C SER A 584 -19.91 -24.46 15.70
N ALA A 585 -21.20 -24.60 15.41
CA ALA A 585 -22.09 -25.49 16.13
C ALA A 585 -21.89 -26.93 15.64
N HIS A 586 -21.42 -27.82 16.51
CA HIS A 586 -21.78 -29.23 16.41
C HIS A 586 -22.19 -29.73 17.80
N GLU A 587 -23.50 -29.93 17.94
CA GLU A 587 -24.22 -30.69 18.98
C GLU A 587 -23.62 -30.67 20.38
N ALA A 588 -23.81 -29.57 21.11
CA ALA A 588 -23.79 -29.61 22.57
C ALA A 588 -25.24 -29.71 23.07
N ASP A 589 -25.64 -30.95 23.40
CA ASP A 589 -26.64 -31.18 24.43
C ASP A 589 -26.28 -30.33 25.67
N ALA A 590 -27.29 -29.75 26.30
CA ALA A 590 -27.13 -28.74 27.34
C ALA A 590 -26.16 -29.17 28.46
N GLY A 591 -25.03 -28.47 28.56
CA GLY A 591 -24.20 -28.39 29.77
C GLY A 591 -22.79 -28.96 29.67
N ALA A 592 -21.85 -28.19 29.12
CA ALA A 592 -20.42 -28.28 29.47
C ALA A 592 -19.67 -27.03 28.99
N CYS A 593 -19.13 -26.23 29.93
CA CYS A 593 -18.10 -25.24 29.62
C CYS A 593 -16.79 -25.97 29.32
N VAL A 594 -16.16 -25.71 28.17
CA VAL A 594 -14.82 -26.22 27.85
C VAL A 594 -13.79 -25.11 28.04
N ARG A 595 -12.93 -25.26 29.07
CA ARG A 595 -11.66 -24.54 29.17
C ARG A 595 -10.64 -25.21 28.25
N CYS A 596 -10.00 -24.44 27.38
CA CYS A 596 -8.80 -24.89 26.66
C CYS A 596 -7.60 -24.96 27.62
N ALA A 597 -6.87 -26.07 27.58
CA ALA A 597 -5.56 -26.21 28.19
C ALA A 597 -4.67 -27.03 27.25
N VAL A 598 -3.48 -26.53 26.94
CA VAL A 598 -2.38 -27.35 26.42
C VAL A 598 -1.23 -27.25 27.40
N LEU A 599 -0.82 -28.40 27.96
CA LEU A 599 0.56 -28.89 28.12
C LEU A 599 0.65 -29.89 29.28
N GLY A 600 1.20 -31.07 28.98
CA GLY A 600 1.78 -31.99 29.97
C GLY A 600 0.78 -32.91 30.69
N GLY A 601 0.87 -34.21 30.42
CA GLY A 601 0.00 -35.22 31.03
C GLY A 601 0.02 -35.24 32.56
N ALA A 602 -1.06 -34.73 33.17
CA ALA A 602 -1.67 -35.19 34.41
C ALA A 602 -3.00 -34.43 34.62
N SER A 603 -4.12 -35.14 34.68
CA SER A 603 -5.44 -34.55 34.95
C SER A 603 -5.59 -34.22 36.44
N VAL A 604 -5.86 -32.96 36.79
CA VAL A 604 -6.35 -32.55 38.12
C VAL A 604 -7.74 -31.94 37.95
N SER A 605 -8.75 -32.53 38.60
CA SER A 605 -10.12 -32.03 38.63
C SER A 605 -10.26 -30.93 39.70
N LEU A 606 -10.73 -29.75 39.30
CA LEU A 606 -11.23 -28.72 40.21
C LEU A 606 -12.74 -28.56 39.99
N ASP A 607 -13.49 -28.78 41.05
CA ASP A 607 -14.94 -28.60 41.13
C ASP A 607 -15.24 -27.11 41.37
N LEU A 608 -15.96 -26.46 40.46
CA LEU A 608 -16.43 -25.08 40.65
C LEU A 608 -17.94 -25.10 40.79
N ASP A 609 -18.38 -25.01 42.04
CA ASP A 609 -19.77 -24.76 42.42
C ASP A 609 -20.27 -23.46 41.76
N GLY A 610 -21.41 -23.58 41.10
CA GLY A 610 -21.89 -22.64 40.10
C GLY A 610 -22.02 -21.19 40.55
N GLN A 611 -21.55 -20.30 39.69
CA GLN A 611 -22.21 -19.04 39.35
C GLN A 611 -21.54 -18.44 38.09
N GLY A 612 -22.25 -18.53 36.94
CA GLY A 612 -22.16 -17.61 35.78
C GLY A 612 -20.89 -17.64 34.92
N CYS A 613 -21.07 -17.58 33.60
CA CYS A 613 -19.99 -17.41 32.62
C CYS A 613 -19.23 -16.09 32.79
#